data_AF-A0A7J6FGE2-F1
#
_entry.id   AF-A0A7J6FGE2-F1
#
_cell.length_a   1.000
_cell.length_b   1.000
_cell.length_c   1.000
_cell.angle_alpha   90.00
_cell.angle_beta   90.00
_cell.angle_gamma   90.00
#
_symmetry.space_group_name_H-M   'P 1'
#
loop_
_entity.id
_entity.type
_entity.pdbx_description
1 polymer ?
#
loop_
_entity_poly.entity_id
_entity_poly.type
_entity_poly.pdbx_seq_one_letter_code
_entity_poly.pdbx_strand_id
1 'polypeptide(L)' 'MTMKKTVVVAAMIMLLALSYTEIVAADAFDCIDACQTGCVQRDSRLTARCEQKCVIRCGPDSTTKKDVKAVINW' A
#
# COMPACT_ATOMS: atom_id res chain seq x y z
N MET A 1 -0.89 -43.35 4.01
CA MET A 1 -1.99 -42.35 4.06
C MET A 1 -3.03 -42.75 3.03
N THR A 2 -4.29 -42.92 3.42
CA THR A 2 -5.37 -43.28 2.48
C THR A 2 -5.47 -42.20 1.40
N MET A 3 -5.54 -42.58 0.12
CA MET A 3 -5.50 -41.65 -1.04
C MET A 3 -6.44 -40.44 -0.90
N LYS A 4 -7.58 -40.61 -0.21
CA LYS A 4 -8.52 -39.53 0.11
C LYS A 4 -7.90 -38.45 1.00
N LYS A 5 -7.10 -38.82 1.99
CA LYS A 5 -6.41 -37.88 2.90
C LYS A 5 -5.26 -37.16 2.20
N THR A 6 -4.54 -37.82 1.29
CA THR A 6 -3.44 -37.18 0.54
C THR A 6 -3.94 -36.16 -0.47
N VAL A 7 -5.10 -36.40 -1.10
CA VAL A 7 -5.75 -35.42 -2.00
C VAL A 7 -6.21 -34.19 -1.23
N VAL A 8 -6.80 -34.36 -0.05
CA VAL A 8 -7.23 -33.23 0.80
C VAL A 8 -6.04 -32.39 1.25
N VAL A 9 -4.95 -33.03 1.69
CA VAL A 9 -3.74 -32.32 2.11
C VAL A 9 -3.10 -31.56 0.95
N ALA A 10 -3.02 -32.17 -0.24
CA ALA A 10 -2.50 -31.51 -1.44
C ALA A 10 -3.36 -30.30 -1.86
N ALA A 11 -4.69 -30.43 -1.79
CA ALA A 11 -5.61 -29.34 -2.08
C ALA A 11 -5.44 -28.16 -1.09
N MET A 12 -5.25 -28.44 0.21
CA MET A 12 -5.01 -27.39 1.20
C MET A 12 -3.68 -26.67 0.98
N ILE A 13 -2.62 -27.40 0.62
CA ILE A 13 -1.31 -26.79 0.30
C ILE A 13 -1.42 -25.89 -0.93
N MET A 14 -2.17 -26.31 -1.96
CA MET A 14 -2.41 -25.50 -3.16
C MET A 14 -3.20 -24.23 -2.85
N LEU A 15 -4.23 -24.30 -2.01
CA LEU A 15 -5.00 -23.13 -1.57
C LEU A 15 -4.14 -22.13 -0.77
N LEU A 16 -3.25 -22.63 0.08
CA LEU A 16 -2.31 -21.79 0.83
C LEU A 16 -1.31 -21.09 -0.10
N ALA A 17 -0.80 -21.78 -1.12
CA ALA A 17 0.06 -21.17 -2.13
C ALA A 17 -0.65 -20.07 -2.93
N LEU A 18 -1.95 -20.23 -3.21
CA LEU A 18 -2.76 -19.22 -3.89
C LEU A 18 -3.12 -18.03 -2.99
N SER A 19 -3.06 -18.19 -1.67
CA SER A 19 -3.33 -17.12 -0.71
C SER A 19 -2.15 -16.18 -0.47
N TYR A 20 -0.98 -16.47 -1.08
CA TYR A 20 0.17 -15.59 -1.04
C TYR A 20 -0.14 -14.34 -1.88
N THR A 21 -0.75 -13.36 -1.22
CA THR A 21 -0.84 -12.01 -1.73
C THR A 21 0.44 -11.31 -1.27
N GLU A 22 1.30 -10.96 -2.21
CA GLU A 22 2.37 -10.02 -1.95
C GLU A 22 1.70 -8.77 -1.35
N ILE A 23 2.07 -8.39 -0.13
CA ILE A 23 1.68 -7.08 0.41
C ILE A 23 2.47 -6.08 -0.43
N VAL A 24 1.88 -5.67 -1.55
CA VAL A 24 2.44 -4.64 -2.40
C VAL A 24 2.47 -3.39 -1.53
N ALA A 25 3.67 -3.00 -1.09
CA ALA A 25 3.85 -1.78 -0.34
C ALA A 25 3.37 -0.65 -1.23
N ALA A 26 2.27 0.00 -0.86
CA ALA A 26 1.70 1.12 -1.60
C ALA A 26 2.82 2.10 -1.95
N ASP A 27 3.17 2.14 -3.23
CA ASP A 27 4.26 2.94 -3.73
C ASP A 27 3.88 4.42 -3.65
N ALA A 28 4.89 5.29 -3.56
CA ALA A 28 4.66 6.73 -3.46
C ALA A 28 3.83 7.26 -4.64
N PHE A 29 3.87 6.56 -5.78
CA PHE A 29 3.05 6.84 -6.95
C PHE A 29 1.56 6.57 -6.70
N ASP A 30 1.20 5.41 -6.14
CA ASP A 30 -0.17 5.09 -5.72
C ASP A 30 -0.72 6.08 -4.70
N CYS A 31 0.12 6.54 -3.75
CA CYS A 31 -0.28 7.57 -2.78
C CYS A 31 -0.54 8.92 -3.46
N ILE A 32 0.34 9.34 -4.37
CA ILE A 32 0.21 10.62 -5.07
C ILE A 32 -1.04 10.61 -5.96
N ASP A 33 -1.23 9.56 -6.76
CA ASP A 33 -2.35 9.43 -7.69
C ASP A 33 -3.70 9.40 -6.95
N ALA A 34 -3.80 8.59 -5.89
CA ALA A 34 -4.99 8.55 -5.04
C ALA A 34 -5.28 9.90 -4.37
N CYS A 35 -4.23 10.63 -3.97
CA CYS A 35 -4.38 11.96 -3.37
C CYS A 35 -4.83 13.01 -4.40
N GLN A 36 -4.23 13.02 -5.60
CA GLN A 36 -4.55 13.96 -6.66
C GLN A 36 -5.95 13.75 -7.25
N THR A 37 -6.43 12.49 -7.29
CA THR A 37 -7.81 12.16 -7.65
C THR A 37 -8.82 12.91 -6.76
N GLY A 38 -8.47 13.19 -5.50
CA GLY A 38 -9.29 13.98 -4.58
C GLY A 38 -9.18 15.50 -4.74
N CYS A 39 -8.29 16.01 -5.60
CA CYS A 39 -8.03 17.44 -5.79
C CYS A 39 -8.93 18.11 -6.85
N VAL A 40 -9.93 17.40 -7.38
CA VAL A 40 -10.86 17.92 -8.39
C VAL A 40 -11.76 19.00 -7.79
N GLN A 41 -11.49 20.27 -8.12
CA GLN A 41 -12.38 21.39 -7.80
C GLN A 41 -12.23 22.54 -8.81
N ARG A 42 -13.15 23.52 -8.77
CA ARG A 42 -13.32 24.52 -9.84
C ARG A 42 -12.25 25.61 -9.89
N ASP A 43 -11.61 25.92 -8.75
CA ASP A 43 -10.63 27.01 -8.66
C ASP A 43 -9.22 26.48 -8.91
N SER A 44 -8.59 26.80 -10.04
CA SER A 44 -7.25 26.29 -10.37
C SER A 44 -6.18 26.53 -9.27
N ARG A 45 -6.31 27.60 -8.47
CA ARG A 45 -5.38 27.89 -7.37
C ARG A 45 -5.52 26.90 -6.22
N LEU A 46 -6.74 26.48 -5.91
CA LEU A 46 -6.99 25.48 -4.86
C LEU A 46 -6.57 24.07 -5.33
N THR A 47 -6.56 23.79 -6.63
CA THR A 47 -6.14 22.49 -7.20
C THR A 47 -4.64 22.37 -7.06
N ALA A 48 -3.89 23.38 -7.50
CA ALA A 48 -2.45 23.44 -7.34
C ALA A 48 -2.02 23.33 -5.87
N ARG A 49 -2.77 23.95 -4.95
CA ARG A 49 -2.51 23.84 -3.50
C ARG A 49 -2.76 22.44 -2.97
N CYS A 50 -3.81 21.76 -3.44
CA CYS A 50 -4.12 20.39 -3.07
C CYS A 50 -3.03 19.43 -3.58
N GLU A 51 -2.62 19.58 -4.83
CA GLU A 51 -1.54 18.78 -5.43
C GLU A 51 -0.21 18.97 -4.70
N GLN A 52 0.14 20.19 -4.30
CA GLN A 52 1.33 20.46 -3.48
C GLN A 52 1.28 19.74 -2.12
N LYS A 53 0.09 19.64 -1.52
CA LYS A 53 -0.10 18.87 -0.27
C LYS A 53 0.06 17.37 -0.50
N CYS A 54 -0.33 16.85 -1.66
CA CYS A 54 -0.11 15.45 -2.01
C CYS A 54 1.39 15.12 -2.09
N VAL A 55 2.19 16.01 -2.68
CA VAL A 55 3.66 15.85 -2.71
C VAL A 55 4.25 15.84 -1.30
N ILE A 56 3.78 16.69 -0.38
CA ILE A 56 4.26 16.69 1.01
C ILE A 56 3.82 15.41 1.76
N ARG A 57 2.59 14.95 1.51
CA ARG A 57 2.00 13.79 2.19
C ARG A 57 2.57 12.46 1.72
N CYS A 58 2.89 12.35 0.44
CA CYS A 58 3.30 11.11 -0.21
C CYS A 58 4.76 11.12 -0.67
N GLY A 59 5.42 12.28 -0.67
CA GLY A 59 6.83 12.42 -1.05
C GLY A 59 7.77 11.78 -0.03
N PRO A 60 9.08 11.72 -0.35
CA PRO A 60 10.09 11.07 0.49
C PRO A 60 10.23 11.67 1.89
N ASP A 61 9.80 12.92 2.10
CA ASP A 61 9.77 13.56 3.43
C ASP A 61 8.65 13.04 4.34
N SER A 62 7.72 12.26 3.81
CA SER A 62 6.61 11.65 4.56
C SER A 62 7.03 10.38 5.32
N THR A 63 8.08 9.69 4.86
CA THR A 63 8.60 8.47 5.50
C THR A 63 9.50 8.79 6.69
N THR A 64 10.11 9.97 6.74
CA THR A 64 11.01 10.38 7.83
C THR A 64 10.33 10.34 9.21
N LYS A 65 9.00 10.50 9.28
CA LYS A 65 8.24 10.36 10.53
C LYS A 65 7.96 8.92 10.95
N LYS A 66 7.91 7.99 9.99
CA LYS A 66 7.69 6.55 10.27
C LYS A 66 8.99 5.88 10.70
N ASP A 67 10.10 6.25 10.07
CA ASP A 67 11.41 5.66 10.36
C ASP A 67 11.97 6.13 11.70
N VAL A 68 11.76 7.39 12.09
CA VAL A 68 12.14 7.88 13.43
C VAL A 68 11.34 7.16 14.54
N LYS A 69 10.07 6.81 14.30
CA LYS A 69 9.29 6.04 15.29
C LYS A 69 9.74 4.57 15.39
N ALA A 70 10.26 4.00 14.31
CA ALA A 70 10.83 2.65 14.32
C ALA A 70 12.21 2.60 15.00
N VAL A 71 13.02 3.66 14.87
CA VAL A 71 14.36 3.75 15.48
C VAL A 71 14.31 4.02 17.00
N ILE A 72 13.31 4.76 17.50
CA ILE A 72 13.21 5.09 18.94
C ILE A 72 12.61 3.94 19.77
N ASN A 73 12.00 2.95 19.13
CA ASN A 73 11.27 1.87 19.82
C ASN A 73 12.02 0.51 19.83
N TRP A 74 13.36 0.55 19.70
CA TRP A 74 14.28 -0.55 19.97
C TRP A 74 15.06 -0.30 21.27
#